data_AF-A0A060BQ84-F1
#
_entry.id   AF-A0A060BQ84-F1
#
_cell.length_a   1.000
_cell.length_b   1.000
_cell.length_c   1.000
_cell.angle_alpha   90.00
_cell.angle_beta   90.00
_cell.angle_gamma   90.00
#
_symmetry.space_group_name_H-M   'P 1'
#
loop_
_entity.id
_entity.type
_entity.pdbx_description
1 polymer ?
#
loop_
_entity_poly.entity_id
_entity_poly.type
_entity_poly.pdbx_seq_one_letter_code
_entity_poly.pdbx_strand_id
1 'polypeptide(L)'
;MDYDLHKLQLNYTSFIYVNGPGDDASNPVKYQSLYSSENRVWVDYDQIPQSMKDAIVAIEDKRYWEHKGVDWKRTFGAVVNLFNFFQSDSGSYGGSTITQQLIKNITGENE
;
A
#
# COMPACT_ATOMS: atom_id res chain seq x y z
N MET A 1 18.33 0.49 -12.64
CA MET A 1 17.00 0.09 -13.11
C MET A 1 16.07 1.23 -12.76
N ASP A 2 15.66 2.01 -13.76
CA ASP A 2 14.69 3.09 -13.57
C ASP A 2 13.30 2.50 -13.86
N TYR A 3 12.45 2.43 -12.83
CA TYR A 3 11.09 1.92 -12.96
C TYR A 3 10.14 3.11 -13.05
N ASP A 4 9.55 3.28 -14.23
CA ASP A 4 8.50 4.27 -14.43
C ASP A 4 7.21 3.78 -13.78
N LEU A 5 6.90 4.32 -12.59
CA LEU A 5 5.70 3.96 -11.84
C LEU A 5 4.41 4.32 -12.59
N HIS A 6 4.46 5.25 -13.56
CA HIS A 6 3.30 5.59 -14.38
C HIS A 6 3.01 4.56 -15.48
N LYS A 7 3.96 3.66 -15.77
CA LYS A 7 3.79 2.56 -16.72
C LYS A 7 3.41 1.24 -16.04
N LEU A 8 3.33 1.22 -14.71
CA LEU A 8 2.80 0.07 -13.98
C LEU A 8 1.31 -0.09 -14.32
N GLN A 9 0.99 -1.11 -15.11
CA GLN A 9 -0.39 -1.49 -15.37
C GLN A 9 -0.96 -2.17 -14.13
N LEU A 10 -1.65 -1.39 -13.30
CA LEU A 10 -2.43 -1.93 -12.18
C LEU A 10 -3.83 -2.31 -12.66
N ASN A 11 -4.34 -3.43 -12.17
CA ASN A 11 -5.71 -3.87 -12.44
C ASN A 11 -6.69 -3.05 -11.58
N TYR A 12 -7.23 -1.97 -12.13
CA TYR A 12 -8.24 -1.15 -11.47
C TYR A 12 -9.65 -1.72 -11.62
N THR A 13 -10.49 -1.43 -10.62
CA THR A 13 -11.91 -1.78 -10.62
C THR A 13 -12.68 -0.93 -11.63
N SER A 14 -13.51 -1.58 -12.43
CA SER A 14 -14.52 -0.93 -13.26
C SER A 14 -15.88 -0.91 -12.55
N PHE A 15 -16.66 0.16 -12.73
CA PHE A 15 -17.97 0.31 -12.09
C PHE A 15 -19.07 0.46 -13.14
N ILE A 16 -20.13 -0.34 -13.03
CA ILE A 16 -21.33 -0.25 -13.86
C ILE A 16 -22.40 0.51 -13.08
N TYR A 17 -22.94 1.56 -13.69
CA TYR A 17 -24.03 2.37 -13.15
C TYR A 17 -25.27 2.24 -14.04
N VAL A 18 -26.45 2.25 -13.44
CA VAL A 18 -27.74 2.11 -14.14
C VAL A 18 -28.74 3.17 -13.67
N ASN A 19 -29.65 3.55 -14.57
CA ASN A 19 -30.83 4.37 -14.29
C ASN A 19 -32.07 3.58 -14.75
N GLY A 20 -32.91 3.19 -13.80
CA GLY A 20 -34.19 2.54 -14.07
C GLY A 20 -35.31 3.54 -14.39
N PRO A 21 -36.47 3.04 -14.84
CA PRO A 21 -37.65 3.88 -15.05
C PRO A 21 -38.10 4.54 -13.73
N GLY A 22 -38.01 5.87 -13.66
CA GLY A 22 -38.33 6.65 -12.45
C GLY A 22 -37.12 7.15 -11.67
N ASP A 23 -35.91 6.75 -12.04
CA ASP A 23 -34.68 7.23 -11.41
C ASP A 23 -34.26 8.61 -11.95
N ASP A 24 -33.57 9.38 -11.10
CA ASP A 24 -32.96 10.64 -11.52
C ASP A 24 -31.78 10.36 -12.47
N ALA A 25 -31.95 10.75 -13.73
CA ALA A 25 -30.94 10.59 -14.76
C ALA A 25 -29.58 11.24 -14.40
N SER A 26 -29.60 12.25 -13.53
CA SER A 26 -28.42 12.98 -13.06
C SER A 26 -27.63 12.24 -11.99
N ASN A 27 -28.25 11.25 -11.33
CA ASN A 27 -27.71 10.55 -10.16
C ASN A 27 -27.82 9.03 -10.31
N PRO A 28 -26.99 8.42 -11.19
CA PRO A 28 -27.09 7.00 -11.45
C PRO A 28 -26.62 6.13 -10.29
N VAL A 29 -27.32 5.02 -10.09
CA VAL A 29 -27.06 4.08 -9.00
C VAL A 29 -26.01 3.07 -9.45
N LYS A 30 -25.00 2.83 -8.60
CA LYS A 30 -23.96 1.81 -8.86
C LYS A 30 -24.60 0.42 -8.78
N TYR A 31 -24.58 -0.30 -9.89
CA TYR A 31 -25.13 -1.66 -10.00
C TYR A 31 -24.10 -2.73 -9.67
N GLN A 32 -22.90 -2.63 -10.26
CA GLN A 32 -21.89 -3.67 -10.13
C GLN A 32 -20.47 -3.10 -10.18
N SER A 33 -19.55 -3.77 -9.49
CA SER A 33 -18.11 -3.52 -9.57
C SER A 33 -17.45 -4.74 -10.20
N LEU A 34 -16.64 -4.54 -11.23
CA LEU A 34 -15.88 -5.58 -11.92
C LEU A 34 -14.41 -5.40 -11.59
N TYR A 35 -13.84 -6.40 -10.93
CA TYR A 35 -12.42 -6.44 -10.58
C TYR A 35 -11.93 -7.89 -10.63
N SER A 36 -10.61 -8.08 -10.72
CA SER A 36 -9.99 -9.41 -10.72
C SER A 36 -9.83 -9.92 -9.28
N SER A 37 -8.60 -10.06 -8.78
CA SER A 37 -8.31 -10.46 -7.40
C SER A 37 -8.57 -9.36 -6.37
N GLU A 38 -8.40 -8.10 -6.76
CA GLU A 38 -8.43 -6.97 -5.84
C GLU A 38 -9.35 -5.87 -6.32
N ASN A 39 -10.14 -5.30 -5.41
CA ASN A 39 -10.91 -4.09 -5.68
C ASN A 39 -10.00 -2.86 -5.48
N ARG A 40 -9.44 -2.34 -6.57
CA ARG A 40 -8.49 -1.23 -6.56
C ARG A 40 -9.09 0.01 -7.20
N VAL A 41 -9.19 1.09 -6.42
CA VAL A 41 -9.60 2.42 -6.89
C VAL A 41 -8.41 3.36 -6.74
N TRP A 42 -8.08 4.09 -7.81
CA TRP A 42 -7.02 5.09 -7.75
C TRP A 42 -7.47 6.29 -6.92
N VAL A 43 -6.55 6.80 -6.10
CA VAL A 43 -6.73 8.03 -5.34
C VAL A 43 -5.46 8.85 -5.48
N ASP A 44 -5.62 10.14 -5.78
CA ASP A 44 -4.48 11.04 -5.85
C ASP A 44 -3.94 11.34 -4.45
N TYR A 45 -2.63 11.56 -4.35
CA TYR A 45 -1.95 11.67 -3.07
C TYR A 45 -2.48 12.82 -2.19
N ASP A 46 -2.90 13.92 -2.80
CA ASP A 46 -3.50 15.08 -2.14
C ASP A 46 -4.91 14.82 -1.60
N GLN A 47 -5.62 13.85 -2.17
CA GLN A 47 -6.94 13.42 -1.70
C GLN A 47 -6.88 12.48 -0.48
N ILE A 48 -5.70 11.93 -0.17
CA ILE A 48 -5.52 11.08 1.00
C ILE A 48 -5.52 11.96 2.26
N PRO A 49 -6.39 11.70 3.26
CA PRO A 49 -6.41 12.46 4.51
C PRO A 49 -5.06 12.41 5.23
N GLN A 50 -4.63 13.53 5.80
CA GLN A 50 -3.34 13.62 6.49
C GLN A 50 -3.23 12.58 7.63
N SER A 51 -4.31 12.38 8.39
CA SER A 51 -4.37 11.39 9.46
C SER A 51 -4.12 9.96 8.97
N MET A 52 -4.57 9.62 7.75
CA MET A 52 -4.30 8.31 7.15
C MET A 52 -2.82 8.17 6.78
N LYS A 53 -2.22 9.21 6.19
CA LYS A 53 -0.78 9.23 5.86
C LYS A 53 0.05 9.04 7.13
N ASP A 54 -0.28 9.80 8.17
CA ASP A 54 0.43 9.76 9.45
C ASP A 54 0.29 8.40 10.13
N ALA A 55 -0.92 7.80 10.11
CA ALA A 55 -1.15 6.48 10.69
C ALA A 55 -0.33 5.38 9.99
N ILE A 56 -0.33 5.36 8.65
CA ILE A 56 0.44 4.38 7.87
C ILE A 56 1.93 4.55 8.11
N VAL A 57 2.45 5.78 8.05
CA VAL A 57 3.86 6.07 8.36
C VAL A 57 4.20 5.64 9.78
N ALA A 58 3.37 5.95 10.79
CA ALA A 58 3.65 5.59 12.18
C ALA A 58 3.71 4.07 12.42
N ILE A 59 2.83 3.30 11.76
CA ILE A 59 2.70 1.84 11.94
C ILE A 59 3.78 1.09 11.13
N GLU A 60 3.90 1.39 9.83
CA GLU A 60 4.72 0.61 8.90
C GLU A 60 6.16 1.11 8.85
N ASP A 61 6.37 2.42 8.84
CA ASP A 61 7.67 3.02 8.56
C ASP A 61 7.85 4.39 9.21
N LYS A 62 8.01 4.38 10.54
CA LYS A 62 8.01 5.60 11.36
C LYS A 62 9.03 6.69 10.97
N ARG A 63 10.05 6.33 10.17
CA ARG A 63 11.11 7.23 9.69
C ARG A 63 11.12 7.35 8.18
N TYR A 64 10.00 7.04 7.54
CA TYR A 64 9.81 7.10 6.10
C TYR A 64 10.41 8.36 5.48
N TRP A 65 10.15 9.52 6.08
CA TRP A 65 10.60 10.83 5.62
C TRP A 65 12.09 11.13 5.86
N GLU A 66 12.75 10.39 6.75
CA GLU A 66 14.16 10.61 7.12
C GLU A 66 15.13 9.82 6.23
N HIS A 67 14.66 8.72 5.64
CA HIS A 67 15.50 7.80 4.87
C HIS A 67 15.16 7.76 3.39
N LYS A 68 16.10 7.25 2.57
CA LYS A 68 15.95 7.16 1.11
C LYS A 68 15.52 5.75 0.65
N GLY A 69 14.54 5.17 1.33
CA GLY A 69 13.94 3.88 1.00
C GLY A 69 14.49 2.67 1.77
N VAL A 70 15.60 2.80 2.49
CA VAL A 70 16.11 1.77 3.41
C VAL A 70 16.39 2.39 4.77
N ASP A 71 15.74 1.88 5.82
CA ASP A 71 15.99 2.29 7.19
C ASP A 71 17.12 1.47 7.80
N TRP A 72 18.37 1.88 7.55
CA TRP A 72 19.55 1.19 8.07
C TRP A 72 19.52 0.98 9.59
N LYS A 73 19.01 1.94 10.36
CA LYS A 73 18.96 1.82 11.82
C LYS A 73 17.93 0.79 12.27
N ARG A 74 16.80 0.64 11.56
CA ARG A 74 15.82 -0.45 11.82
C ARG A 74 16.37 -1.78 11.34
N THR A 75 17.01 -1.82 10.17
CA THR A 75 17.63 -3.03 9.61
C THR A 75 18.74 -3.58 10.53
N PHE A 76 19.68 -2.74 10.97
CA PHE A 76 20.74 -3.17 11.90
C PHE A 76 20.17 -3.62 13.25
N GLY A 77 19.18 -2.90 13.80
CA GLY A 77 18.50 -3.31 15.03
C GLY A 77 17.80 -4.67 14.91
N ALA A 78 17.10 -4.90 13.80
CA ALA A 78 16.43 -6.16 13.51
C ALA A 78 17.44 -7.31 13.34
N VAL A 79 18.55 -7.07 12.63
CA VAL A 79 19.64 -8.04 12.46
C VAL A 79 20.28 -8.40 13.80
N VAL A 80 20.63 -7.41 14.63
CA VAL A 80 21.20 -7.66 15.97
C VAL A 80 20.23 -8.45 16.85
N ASN A 81 18.93 -8.13 16.81
CA ASN A 81 17.92 -8.90 17.55
C ASN A 81 17.78 -10.34 17.04
N LEU A 82 17.88 -10.55 15.72
CA LEU A 82 17.86 -11.88 15.11
C LEU A 82 19.07 -12.73 15.53
N PHE A 83 20.26 -12.12 15.62
CA PHE A 83 21.47 -12.81 16.08
C PHE A 83 21.54 -13.04 17.59
N ASN A 84 20.70 -12.37 18.40
CA ASN A 84 20.69 -12.46 19.86
C ASN A 84 19.75 -13.55 20.45
N PHE A 85 19.21 -14.46 19.64
CA PHE A 85 18.64 -15.81 19.91
C PHE A 85 17.91 -16.16 21.25
N PHE A 86 17.52 -15.25 22.14
CA PHE A 86 16.97 -15.61 23.47
C PHE A 86 15.76 -14.82 23.95
N GLN A 87 14.97 -14.22 23.07
CA GLN A 87 13.61 -13.81 23.45
C GLN A 87 12.60 -14.30 22.41
N SER A 88 12.29 -15.59 22.55
CA SER A 88 10.99 -16.15 22.20
C SER A 88 9.92 -15.15 22.62
N ASP A 89 9.06 -14.76 21.66
CA ASP A 89 7.88 -13.90 21.82
C ASP A 89 7.99 -12.42 21.43
N SER A 90 9.08 -11.98 20.77
CA SER A 90 9.09 -10.64 20.17
C SER A 90 8.33 -10.63 18.83
N GLY A 91 7.09 -10.15 18.86
CA GLY A 91 6.21 -10.05 17.69
C GLY A 91 6.93 -9.56 16.44
N SER A 92 6.59 -10.12 15.28
CA SER A 92 7.22 -9.84 13.98
C SER A 92 7.36 -8.34 13.73
N TYR A 93 8.48 -7.75 14.14
CA TYR A 93 8.81 -6.37 13.83
C TYR A 93 9.26 -6.36 12.38
N GLY A 94 8.32 -6.13 11.46
CA GLY A 94 8.59 -6.08 10.03
C GLY A 94 9.69 -5.06 9.74
N GLY A 95 10.92 -5.50 9.48
CA GLY A 95 12.06 -4.61 9.23
C GLY A 95 11.97 -3.85 7.89
N SER A 96 10.92 -4.07 7.11
CA SER A 96 10.76 -3.55 5.75
C SER A 96 10.21 -2.12 5.74
N THR A 97 10.73 -1.28 4.85
CA THR A 97 10.22 0.08 4.61
C THR A 97 9.04 0.08 3.63
N ILE A 98 8.27 1.16 3.59
CA ILE A 98 7.19 1.32 2.58
C ILE A 98 7.74 1.19 1.16
N THR A 99 8.95 1.71 0.89
CA THR A 99 9.61 1.58 -0.41
C THR A 99 9.93 0.12 -0.76
N GLN A 100 10.41 -0.67 0.20
CA GLN A 100 10.68 -2.10 -0.02
C GLN A 100 9.38 -2.88 -0.24
N GLN A 101 8.33 -2.57 0.51
CA GLN A 101 7.01 -3.16 0.30
C GLN A 101 6.46 -2.82 -1.09
N LEU A 102 6.60 -1.57 -1.54
CA LEU A 102 6.21 -1.16 -2.90
C LEU A 102 6.95 -1.97 -3.96
N ILE A 103 8.28 -2.10 -3.85
CA ILE A 103 9.10 -2.86 -4.80
C ILE A 103 8.61 -4.32 -4.89
N LYS A 104 8.43 -5.00 -3.75
CA LYS A 104 7.91 -6.38 -3.70
C LYS A 104 6.55 -6.51 -4.40
N ASN A 105 5.64 -5.58 -4.10
CA ASN A 105 4.29 -5.59 -4.66
C ASN A 105 4.27 -5.39 -6.18
N ILE A 106 5.18 -4.59 -6.75
CA ILE A 106 5.22 -4.31 -8.19
C ILE A 106 6.05 -5.32 -8.98
N THR A 107 7.05 -5.96 -8.36
CA THR A 107 7.85 -7.01 -9.01
C THR A 107 7.22 -8.39 -8.89
N GLY A 108 6.26 -8.57 -7.98
CA GLY A 108 5.69 -9.88 -7.68
C GLY A 108 6.67 -10.80 -6.94
N GLU A 109 7.76 -10.25 -6.40
CA GLU A 109 8.69 -10.96 -5.52
C GLU A 109 8.06 -11.10 -4.13
N ASN A 110 7.03 -11.95 -4.08
CA ASN A 110 6.46 -12.48 -2.85
C ASN A 110 7.19 -13.80 -2.55
N GLU A 111 8.31 -13.72 -1.83
CA GLU A 111 8.85 -14.90 -1.14
C GLU A 111 7.97 -15.27 0.06
#